data_AF-A0A7K2XLX0-F1
#
_entry.id   AF-A0A7K2XLX0-F1
#
_cell.length_a   1.000
_cell.length_b   1.000
_cell.length_c   1.000
_cell.angle_alpha   90.00
_cell.angle_beta   90.00
_cell.angle_gamma   90.00
#
_symmetry.space_group_name_H-M   'P 1'
#
loop_
_entity.id
_entity.type
_entity.pdbx_description
1 polymer ?
#
loop_
_entity_poly.entity_id
_entity_poly.type
_entity_poly.pdbx_seq_one_letter_code
_entity_poly.pdbx_strand_id
1 'polypeptide(L)' 'VMMCDGLGHGPLAALAGERARAAFRTGPHGSPQDVVRVLHTELRGSRGAAVTVARADFSRGTVEHCGVGNISAFVVGGE' A
#
# COMPACT_ATOMS: atom_id res chain seq x y z
N VAL A 1 -0.97 4.03 -6.84
CA VAL A 1 -0.56 2.60 -6.92
C VAL A 1 -0.30 2.08 -5.51
N MET A 2 -0.52 0.79 -5.27
CA MET A 2 -0.17 0.12 -4.02
C MET A 2 0.54 -1.21 -4.31
N MET A 3 1.51 -1.57 -3.48
CA MET A 3 2.07 -2.94 -3.39
C MET A 3 1.91 -3.44 -1.95
N CYS A 4 1.66 -4.74 -1.79
CA CYS A 4 1.38 -5.38 -0.52
C CYS A 4 2.03 -6.76 -0.46
N ASP A 5 2.67 -7.07 0.66
CA ASP A 5 3.24 -8.38 0.99
C ASP A 5 2.63 -8.89 2.30
N GLY A 6 1.76 -9.90 2.19
CA GLY A 6 1.06 -10.47 3.35
C GLY A 6 2.00 -11.28 4.24
N LEU A 7 1.96 -11.06 5.56
CA LEU A 7 2.93 -11.65 6.47
C LEU A 7 2.83 -13.18 6.55
N GLY A 8 3.98 -13.85 6.44
CA GLY A 8 4.11 -15.29 6.49
C GLY A 8 3.96 -15.93 5.11
N HIS A 9 3.22 -17.03 5.01
CA HIS A 9 3.02 -17.75 3.76
C HIS A 9 1.64 -18.42 3.69
N GLY A 10 1.29 -18.87 2.48
CA GLY A 10 0.08 -19.65 2.23
C GLY A 10 -1.22 -18.82 2.26
N PRO A 11 -2.38 -19.50 2.42
CA PRO A 11 -3.69 -18.86 2.23
C PRO A 11 -3.97 -17.67 3.15
N LEU A 12 -3.42 -17.65 4.37
CA LEU A 12 -3.64 -16.56 5.32
C LEU A 12 -2.86 -15.30 4.94
N ALA A 13 -1.65 -15.44 4.38
CA ALA A 13 -0.88 -14.32 3.82
C ALA A 13 -1.59 -13.76 2.59
N ALA A 14 -2.07 -14.64 1.70
CA ALA A 14 -2.86 -14.25 0.53
C ALA A 14 -4.15 -13.51 0.94
N LEU A 15 -4.86 -13.98 1.97
CA LEU A 15 -6.05 -13.32 2.50
C LEU A 15 -5.75 -11.93 3.06
N ALA A 16 -4.62 -11.74 3.75
CA ALA A 16 -4.20 -10.41 4.20
C ALA A 16 -3.94 -9.47 3.02
N GLY A 17 -3.25 -9.95 1.97
CA GLY A 17 -3.04 -9.20 0.74
C GLY A 17 -4.34 -8.83 0.03
N GLU A 18 -5.30 -9.75 -0.05
CA GLU A 18 -6.60 -9.50 -0.66
C GLU A 18 -7.43 -8.49 0.13
N ARG A 19 -7.39 -8.55 1.47
CA ARG A 19 -8.01 -7.51 2.32
C ARG A 19 -7.40 -6.14 2.09
N ALA A 20 -6.07 -6.03 2.02
CA ALA A 20 -5.40 -4.77 1.69
C ALA A 20 -5.82 -4.26 0.31
N ARG A 21 -5.89 -5.15 -0.70
CA ARG A 21 -6.35 -4.82 -2.06
C ARG A 21 -7.77 -4.27 -2.05
N ALA A 22 -8.70 -4.94 -1.37
CA ALA A 22 -10.10 -4.52 -1.28
C ALA A 22 -10.23 -3.15 -0.59
N ALA A 23 -9.54 -2.97 0.54
CA ALA A 23 -9.50 -1.71 1.28
C ALA A 23 -8.91 -0.56 0.44
N PHE A 24 -7.82 -0.81 -0.29
CA PHE A 24 -7.23 0.19 -1.19
C PHE A 24 -8.17 0.60 -2.33
N ARG A 25 -8.95 -0.34 -2.86
CA ARG A 25 -9.87 -0.12 -3.99
C ARG A 25 -11.16 0.61 -3.61
N THR A 26 -11.62 0.43 -2.37
CA THR A 26 -12.91 0.96 -1.89
C THR A 26 -12.76 2.13 -0.92
N GLY A 27 -11.57 2.29 -0.34
CA GLY A 27 -11.24 3.36 0.58
C GLY A 27 -11.12 4.73 -0.11
N PRO A 28 -11.07 5.81 0.69
CA PRO A 28 -10.97 7.16 0.18
C PRO A 28 -9.66 7.39 -0.58
N HIS A 29 -9.74 8.12 -1.68
CA HIS A 29 -8.57 8.57 -2.44
C HIS A 29 -7.94 9.79 -1.75
N GLY A 30 -7.14 9.53 -0.72
CA GLY A 30 -6.44 10.55 0.09
C GLY A 30 -4.94 10.67 -0.20
N SER A 31 -4.22 11.25 0.75
CA SER A 31 -2.75 11.18 0.76
C SER A 31 -2.29 9.73 0.95
N PRO A 32 -1.07 9.34 0.50
CA PRO A 32 -0.54 8.01 0.78
C PRO A 32 -0.53 7.65 2.27
N GLN A 33 -0.29 8.60 3.17
CA GLN A 33 -0.32 8.34 4.62
C GLN A 33 -1.73 7.96 5.10
N ASP A 34 -2.77 8.66 4.62
CA ASP A 34 -4.14 8.39 5.01
C ASP A 34 -4.61 7.04 4.49
N VAL A 35 -4.22 6.69 3.26
CA VAL A 35 -4.48 5.35 2.71
C VAL A 35 -3.80 4.29 3.55
N VAL A 36 -2.54 4.46 3.96
CA VAL A 36 -1.84 3.51 4.83
C VAL A 36 -2.53 3.35 6.21
N ARG A 37 -3.10 4.43 6.78
CA ARG A 37 -3.89 4.35 8.02
C ARG A 37 -5.18 3.54 7.85
N VAL A 38 -5.88 3.72 6.73
CA VAL A 38 -7.06 2.91 6.40
C VAL A 38 -6.66 1.44 6.26
N LEU A 39 -5.61 1.15 5.49
CA LEU A 39 -5.09 -0.21 5.33
C LEU A 39 -4.73 -0.85 6.68
N HIS A 40 -4.07 -0.11 7.57
CA HIS A 40 -3.73 -0.59 8.91
C HIS A 40 -4.98 -1.01 9.69
N THR A 41 -6.06 -0.21 9.60
CA THR A 41 -7.33 -0.49 10.28
C THR A 41 -8.01 -1.73 9.71
N GLU A 42 -8.10 -1.83 8.38
CA GLU A 42 -8.75 -2.95 7.67
C GLU A 42 -7.98 -4.27 7.80
N LEU A 43 -6.66 -4.21 8.03
CA LEU A 43 -5.83 -5.38 8.25
C LEU A 43 -5.85 -5.91 9.69
N ARG A 44 -6.52 -5.22 10.63
CA ARG A 44 -6.64 -5.69 12.02
C ARG A 44 -7.29 -7.08 12.07
N GLY A 45 -6.73 -7.97 12.88
CA GLY A 45 -7.19 -9.36 12.98
C GLY A 45 -6.84 -10.26 11.80
N SER A 46 -6.07 -9.77 10.82
CA SER A 46 -5.40 -10.62 9.82
C SER A 46 -3.97 -10.96 10.27
N ARG A 47 -3.20 -11.63 9.42
CA ARG A 47 -1.75 -11.81 9.61
C ARG A 47 -0.98 -10.48 9.55
N GLY A 48 -1.58 -9.41 9.01
CA GLY A 48 -0.90 -8.16 8.68
C GLY A 48 -0.16 -8.25 7.34
N ALA A 49 0.39 -7.12 6.90
CA ALA A 49 1.15 -7.03 5.66
C ALA A 49 2.18 -5.88 5.73
N ALA A 50 3.28 -6.02 5.00
CA ALA A 50 4.07 -4.88 4.57
C ALA A 50 3.34 -4.22 3.38
N VAL A 51 3.29 -2.89 3.36
CA VAL A 51 2.56 -2.14 2.34
C VAL A 51 3.32 -0.91 1.91
N THR A 52 3.19 -0.54 0.64
CA THR A 52 3.58 0.77 0.12
C THR A 52 2.47 1.32 -0.76
N VAL A 53 2.22 2.63 -0.63
CA VAL A 53 1.29 3.39 -1.45
C VAL A 53 2.05 4.56 -2.06
N ALA A 54 1.89 4.74 -3.37
CA ALA A 54 2.43 5.88 -4.10
C ALA A 54 1.33 6.61 -4.88
N ARG A 55 1.36 7.93 -4.84
CA ARG A 55 0.51 8.83 -5.63
C ARG A 55 1.40 9.70 -6.51
N ALA A 56 1.26 9.55 -7.83
CA ALA A 56 1.95 10.39 -8.80
C ALA A 56 1.02 11.51 -9.25
N ASP A 57 1.47 12.75 -9.11
CA ASP A 57 0.85 13.91 -9.72
C ASP A 57 1.73 14.37 -10.88
N PHE A 58 1.33 13.97 -12.09
CA PHE A 58 2.04 14.28 -13.32
C PHE A 58 1.93 15.75 -13.72
N SER A 59 0.87 16.45 -13.28
CA SER A 59 0.73 17.88 -13.58
C SER A 59 1.76 18.72 -12.82
N ARG A 60 2.15 18.25 -11.63
CA ARG A 60 3.16 18.89 -10.77
C ARG A 60 4.54 18.23 -10.85
N GLY A 61 4.66 17.11 -11.57
CA GLY A 61 5.91 16.33 -11.64
C GLY A 61 6.34 15.77 -10.29
N THR A 62 5.40 15.41 -9.41
CA THR A 62 5.70 14.97 -8.04
C THR A 62 5.19 13.56 -7.77
N VAL A 63 5.89 12.84 -6.90
CA VAL A 63 5.44 11.55 -6.37
C VAL A 63 5.44 11.63 -4.85
N GLU A 64 4.29 11.37 -4.25
CA GLU A 64 4.15 11.17 -2.82
C GLU A 64 4.13 9.67 -2.53
N HIS A 65 4.78 9.27 -1.45
CA HIS A 65 4.91 7.86 -1.07
C HIS A 65 4.82 7.68 0.44
N CYS A 66 4.15 6.61 0.87
CA CYS A 66 4.14 6.16 2.25
C CYS A 66 4.14 4.63 2.27
N GLY A 67 4.98 4.03 3.10
CA GLY A 67 5.04 2.58 3.25
C GLY A 67 5.51 2.16 4.63
N VAL A 68 5.20 0.92 4.98
CA VAL A 68 5.58 0.27 6.24
C VAL A 68 6.04 -1.14 5.92
N GLY A 69 7.20 -1.53 6.45
CA GLY A 69 7.78 -2.86 6.27
C GLY A 69 8.94 -2.86 5.27
N ASN A 70 9.04 -3.94 4.50
CA ASN A 70 10.20 -4.29 3.68
C ASN A 70 10.02 -4.02 2.17
N ILE A 71 9.00 -3.27 1.76
CA ILE A 71 8.78 -2.95 0.34
C ILE A 71 9.45 -1.62 -0.01
N SER A 72 10.35 -1.65 -1.01
CA SER A 72 11.02 -0.47 -1.54
C SER A 72 10.30 0.09 -2.77
N ALA A 73 10.33 1.42 -2.92
CA ALA A 73 9.85 2.12 -4.11
C ALA A 73 10.94 3.06 -4.64
N PHE A 74 11.05 3.15 -5.96
CA PHE A 74 12.06 3.97 -6.63
C PHE A 74 11.38 4.86 -7.68
N VAL A 75 11.85 6.10 -7.80
CA VAL A 75 11.52 7.00 -8.90
C VAL A 75 12.76 7.09 -9.79
N VAL A 76 12.61 6.76 -11.06
CA VAL A 76 13.69 6.77 -12.05
C VAL A 76 13.37 7.85 -13.07
N GLY A 77 14.28 8.83 -13.22
CA GLY A 77 14.20 9.85 -14.27
C GLY A 77 14.78 9.35 -15.58
N GLY A 78 14.40 9.97 -16.70
CA GLY A 78 15.13 9.83 -17.96
C GLY A 78 16.45 10.63 -17.92
N GLU A 79 17.42 10.22 -18.72
CA GLU A 79 18.60 11.05 -19.05
C GLU A 79 18.20 12.30 -19.83
#